data_AF-A0A2S7QTD2-F1
#
_entry.id   AF-A0A2S7QTD2-F1
#
_cell.length_a   1.000
_cell.length_b   1.000
_cell.length_c   1.000
_cell.angle_alpha   90.00
_cell.angle_beta   90.00
_cell.angle_gamma   90.00
#
_symmetry.space_group_name_H-M   'P 1'
#
loop_
_entity.id
_entity.type
_entity.pdbx_description
1 polymer ?
#
loop_
_entity_poly.entity_id
_entity_poly.type
_entity_poly.pdbx_seq_one_letter_code
_entity_poly.pdbx_strand_id
1 'polypeptide(L)'
;MATTFTYFPRLPVELRRKVWNFCIPEGRVMEFDRPDPDDLGNTCEIWPTSHDNEKQPCLSRICRESREVAYEKGGFLRTMKQFETLREYGAFNKSQNPWFYPKTDIVHLNWDYCYEASWSSNRNPVPYFLMLARGAQGASIMAPLLQSFERIYGYVSGHPIGLDHESLSYLDGMNEYRVTLLVVNIHATEAQVMESGLFESLASPIQLVDTSDDATIQRMYKLWRSTFQDDEYNHDDISGDRHAELKYVSDGMVFSKGDFDARVRRWQEQVERTWLWHKWEKNIRENTMDTIESPEKVWIKPNFLGSWDTMDTEPEDSPYYGIEVMPDYDGGMPEYDFNKSHPWAQAVLDNMPRFRPTIMFRHCPYSCYRK
;
A
#
# COMPACT_ATOMS: atom_id res chain seq x y z
N MET A 1 32.92 14.33 15.09
CA MET A 1 31.62 14.74 15.67
C MET A 1 31.88 15.59 16.91
N ALA A 2 31.27 16.77 17.03
CA ALA A 2 31.37 17.57 18.24
C ALA A 2 30.61 16.88 19.37
N THR A 3 31.31 16.47 20.44
CA THR A 3 30.74 15.72 21.57
C THR A 3 29.96 16.60 22.55
N THR A 4 30.00 17.92 22.40
CA THR A 4 29.26 18.88 23.23
C THR A 4 28.83 20.08 22.40
N PHE A 5 27.52 20.33 22.32
CA PHE A 5 26.97 21.55 21.73
C PHE A 5 26.81 22.60 22.83
N THR A 6 27.89 23.32 23.15
CA THR A 6 28.01 24.23 24.30
C THR A 6 27.04 25.42 24.29
N TYR A 7 26.52 25.79 23.12
CA TYR A 7 25.60 26.92 22.97
C TYR A 7 24.13 26.56 23.16
N PHE A 8 23.75 25.28 23.03
CA PHE A 8 22.35 24.87 23.09
C PHE A 8 21.73 25.20 24.44
N PRO A 9 22.35 24.89 25.60
CA PRO A 9 21.80 25.26 26.90
C PRO A 9 21.68 26.77 27.14
N ARG A 10 22.38 27.60 26.36
CA ARG A 10 22.35 29.07 26.48
C ARG A 10 21.20 29.72 25.69
N LEU A 11 20.53 28.97 24.83
CA LEU A 11 19.38 29.46 24.10
C LEU A 11 18.17 29.66 25.05
N PRO A 12 17.33 30.69 24.82
CA PRO A 12 16.02 30.81 25.45
C PRO A 12 15.21 29.51 25.32
N VAL A 13 14.38 29.21 26.33
CA VAL A 13 13.64 27.95 26.41
C VAL A 13 12.75 27.73 25.18
N GLU A 14 12.20 28.80 24.62
CA GLU A 14 11.37 28.78 23.42
C GLU A 14 12.14 28.28 22.20
N LEU A 15 13.40 28.71 22.05
CA LEU A 15 14.27 28.27 20.96
C LEU A 15 14.75 26.84 21.16
N ARG A 16 15.10 26.44 22.39
CA ARG A 16 15.49 25.05 22.70
C ARG A 16 14.34 24.09 22.40
N ARG A 17 13.11 24.45 22.80
CA ARG A 17 11.90 23.68 22.47
C ARG A 17 11.59 23.66 20.98
N LYS A 18 11.83 24.75 20.22
CA LYS A 18 11.71 24.72 18.75
C LYS A 18 12.70 23.74 18.11
N VAL A 19 13.95 23.73 18.56
CA VAL A 19 14.95 22.76 18.07
C VAL A 19 14.49 21.33 18.33
N TRP A 20 14.00 21.00 19.54
CA TRP A 20 13.46 19.67 19.80
C TRP A 20 12.26 19.32 18.92
N ASN A 21 11.41 20.30 18.62
CA ASN A 21 10.29 20.12 17.72
C ASN A 21 10.73 19.80 16.29
N PHE A 22 11.84 20.36 15.80
CA PHE A 22 12.44 20.02 14.50
C PHE A 22 13.09 18.63 14.47
N CYS A 23 13.34 18.01 15.63
CA CYS A 23 13.84 16.64 15.72
C CYS A 23 12.73 15.58 15.66
N ILE A 24 11.45 15.98 15.64
CA ILE A 24 10.33 15.06 15.47
C ILE A 24 10.14 14.83 13.97
N PRO A 25 10.17 13.58 13.49
CA PRO A 25 10.00 13.30 12.07
C PRO A 25 8.60 13.72 11.60
N GLU A 26 8.52 14.27 10.40
CA GLU A 26 7.26 14.67 9.77
C GLU A 26 6.94 13.67 8.67
N GLY A 27 5.70 13.17 8.56
CA GLY A 27 5.37 12.19 7.52
C GLY A 27 5.99 10.81 7.72
N ARG A 28 6.48 10.50 8.92
CA ARG A 28 6.91 9.15 9.28
C ARG A 28 5.77 8.16 9.03
N VAL A 29 6.07 7.11 8.29
CA VAL A 29 5.15 6.00 8.05
C VAL A 29 5.14 5.11 9.29
N MET A 30 4.01 5.05 9.99
CA MET A 30 3.78 4.18 11.14
C MET A 30 2.99 2.95 10.67
N GLU A 31 3.62 1.79 10.72
CA GLU A 31 2.98 0.52 10.38
C GLU A 31 2.01 0.09 11.48
N PHE A 32 0.72 -0.04 11.13
CA PHE A 32 -0.32 -0.51 12.03
C PHE A 32 -0.17 -2.00 12.35
N ASP A 33 0.26 -2.76 11.37
CA ASP A 33 0.58 -4.18 11.41
C ASP A 33 1.87 -4.46 10.65
N ARG A 34 2.55 -5.54 11.01
CA ARG A 34 3.85 -5.90 10.44
C ARG A 34 3.66 -6.83 9.26
N PRO A 35 4.25 -6.57 8.08
CA PRO A 35 3.98 -7.42 6.94
C PRO A 35 4.58 -8.81 7.10
N ASP A 36 3.92 -9.76 6.46
CA ASP A 36 4.43 -11.12 6.29
C ASP A 36 5.44 -11.16 5.14
N PRO A 37 6.69 -11.60 5.35
CA PRO A 37 7.69 -11.72 4.29
C PRO A 37 7.27 -12.63 3.13
N ASP A 38 6.55 -13.72 3.42
CA ASP A 38 6.16 -14.71 2.41
C ASP A 38 5.14 -14.12 1.44
N ASP A 39 4.18 -13.36 1.96
CA ASP A 39 3.14 -12.69 1.16
C ASP A 39 3.69 -11.53 0.33
N LEU A 40 4.76 -10.88 0.80
CA LEU A 40 5.49 -9.85 0.04
C LEU A 40 6.45 -10.43 -1.00
N GLY A 41 6.60 -11.75 -1.07
CA GLY A 41 7.54 -12.42 -1.97
C GLY A 41 8.99 -11.98 -1.73
N ASN A 42 9.35 -11.64 -0.49
CA ASN A 42 10.63 -11.03 -0.15
C ASN A 42 11.44 -11.94 0.78
N THR A 43 12.74 -12.09 0.49
CA THR A 43 13.67 -12.90 1.30
C THR A 43 14.27 -12.11 2.48
N CYS A 44 14.02 -10.80 2.57
CA CYS A 44 14.43 -9.96 3.68
C CYS A 44 13.68 -10.34 4.96
N GLU A 45 14.38 -10.34 6.10
CA GLU A 45 13.71 -10.35 7.40
C GLU A 45 13.13 -8.96 7.65
N ILE A 46 11.83 -8.78 7.40
CA ILE A 46 11.14 -7.47 7.40
C ILE A 46 10.77 -7.02 8.83
N TRP A 47 10.71 -8.00 9.76
CA TRP A 47 10.33 -7.80 11.16
C TRP A 47 11.20 -6.79 11.94
N PRO A 48 12.54 -6.77 11.81
CA PRO A 48 13.37 -5.81 12.52
C PRO A 48 13.06 -4.36 12.16
N THR A 49 12.90 -4.03 10.87
CA THR A 49 12.55 -2.68 10.42
C THR A 49 11.20 -2.24 10.98
N SER A 50 10.20 -3.14 10.94
CA SER A 50 8.89 -2.88 11.53
C SER A 50 9.02 -2.63 13.04
N HIS A 51 9.81 -3.45 13.74
CA HIS A 51 10.03 -3.29 15.17
C HIS A 51 10.75 -1.97 15.52
N ASP A 52 11.72 -1.55 14.72
CA ASP A 52 12.39 -0.26 14.90
C ASP A 52 11.44 0.92 14.65
N ASN A 53 10.55 0.79 13.66
CA ASN A 53 9.50 1.78 13.39
C ASN A 53 8.52 1.94 14.57
N GLU A 54 8.27 0.90 15.36
CA GLU A 54 7.39 0.96 16.52
C GLU A 54 8.01 1.65 17.74
N LYS A 55 9.35 1.78 17.79
CA LYS A 55 10.06 2.20 18.99
C LYS A 55 9.79 3.65 19.36
N GLN A 56 9.90 3.90 20.66
CA GLN A 56 9.96 5.25 21.18
C GLN A 56 11.16 6.01 20.57
N PRO A 57 10.97 7.26 20.10
CA PRO A 57 12.03 8.08 19.52
C PRO A 57 13.19 8.29 20.49
N CYS A 58 14.43 8.28 19.98
CA CYS A 58 15.61 8.59 20.79
C CYS A 58 15.52 9.96 21.48
N LEU A 59 14.86 10.95 20.84
CA LEU A 59 14.72 12.30 21.39
C LEU A 59 14.05 12.31 22.77
N SER A 60 13.11 11.39 23.05
CA SER A 60 12.44 11.36 24.37
C SER A 60 13.35 10.88 25.51
N ARG A 61 14.54 10.37 25.19
CA ARG A 61 15.51 9.82 26.14
C ARG A 61 16.69 10.75 26.43
N ILE A 62 16.84 11.85 25.68
CA ILE A 62 18.00 12.75 25.77
C ILE A 62 18.00 13.54 27.10
N CYS A 63 16.94 14.30 27.36
CA CYS A 63 16.80 15.11 28.57
C CYS A 63 15.32 15.33 28.90
N ARG A 64 15.03 15.94 30.07
CA ARG A 64 13.67 16.20 30.52
C ARG A 64 12.86 17.05 29.54
N GLU A 65 13.44 18.15 29.05
CA GLU A 65 12.77 19.06 28.12
C GLU A 65 12.44 18.38 26.79
N SER A 66 13.40 17.65 26.23
CA SER A 66 13.21 16.87 25.01
C SER A 66 12.12 15.80 25.17
N ARG A 67 12.09 15.13 26.34
CA ARG A 67 11.04 14.17 26.69
C ARG A 67 9.66 14.84 26.73
N GLU A 68 9.53 15.97 27.40
CA GLU A 68 8.27 16.72 27.47
C GLU A 68 7.77 17.06 26.06
N VAL A 69 8.66 17.57 25.18
CA VAL A 69 8.31 17.85 23.77
C VAL A 69 7.86 16.59 23.02
N ALA A 70 8.54 15.45 23.19
CA ALA A 70 8.14 14.19 22.55
C ALA A 70 6.74 13.72 22.98
N TYR A 71 6.44 13.78 24.28
CA TYR A 71 5.15 13.33 24.84
C TYR A 71 4.01 14.35 24.64
N GLU A 72 4.31 15.62 24.37
CA GLU A 72 3.31 16.60 23.95
C GLU A 72 2.76 16.31 22.55
N LYS A 73 3.60 15.77 21.66
CA LYS A 73 3.23 15.48 20.27
C LYS A 73 2.84 14.03 19.99
N GLY A 74 3.35 13.09 20.77
CA GLY A 74 3.13 11.67 20.54
C GLY A 74 3.15 10.85 21.80
N GLY A 75 3.13 9.54 21.63
CA GLY A 75 3.11 8.62 22.76
C GLY A 75 2.88 7.20 22.31
N PHE A 76 2.78 6.30 23.28
CA PHE A 76 2.41 4.92 23.02
C PHE A 76 0.92 4.81 22.73
N LEU A 77 0.56 4.17 21.63
CA LEU A 77 -0.83 4.04 21.18
C LEU A 77 -1.75 3.42 22.25
N ARG A 78 -1.22 2.50 23.09
CA ARG A 78 -1.98 1.92 24.20
C ARG A 78 -2.38 2.93 25.27
N THR A 79 -1.67 4.03 25.41
CA THR A 79 -1.93 5.08 26.40
C THR A 79 -2.87 6.17 25.91
N MET A 80 -3.20 6.16 24.61
CA MET A 80 -4.04 7.17 23.97
C MET A 80 -5.52 6.79 24.03
N LYS A 81 -6.25 7.35 25.00
CA LYS A 81 -7.68 7.07 25.23
C LYS A 81 -8.57 7.36 24.03
N GLN A 82 -8.20 8.35 23.22
CA GLN A 82 -8.95 8.72 22.02
C GLN A 82 -8.99 7.60 20.94
N PHE A 83 -8.15 6.57 21.06
CA PHE A 83 -8.07 5.45 20.11
C PHE A 83 -8.43 4.10 20.76
N GLU A 84 -9.10 4.11 21.91
CA GLU A 84 -9.37 2.88 22.67
C GLU A 84 -10.54 2.05 22.12
N THR A 85 -11.53 2.68 21.50
CA THR A 85 -12.85 2.09 21.19
C THR A 85 -12.83 0.97 20.17
N LEU A 86 -11.85 0.93 19.25
CA LEU A 86 -11.75 -0.10 18.21
C LEU A 86 -10.50 -0.98 18.37
N ARG A 87 -9.88 -1.01 19.55
CA ARG A 87 -8.64 -1.77 19.80
C ARG A 87 -8.75 -3.28 19.50
N GLU A 88 -9.96 -3.82 19.57
CA GLU A 88 -10.25 -5.22 19.23
C GLU A 88 -10.21 -5.51 17.72
N TYR A 89 -10.44 -4.50 16.88
CA TYR A 89 -10.37 -4.58 15.41
C TYR A 89 -8.92 -4.47 14.98
N GLY A 90 -8.23 -5.59 14.81
CA GLY A 90 -6.84 -5.54 14.36
C GLY A 90 -6.40 -6.88 13.79
N ALA A 91 -5.46 -6.80 12.87
CA ALA A 91 -4.85 -7.97 12.26
C ALA A 91 -4.05 -8.75 13.30
N PHE A 92 -3.83 -10.05 13.05
CA PHE A 92 -3.10 -10.93 13.96
C PHE A 92 -1.67 -10.43 14.26
N ASN A 93 -1.01 -9.92 13.22
CA ASN A 93 0.32 -9.31 13.19
C ASN A 93 0.33 -7.81 13.59
N LYS A 94 -0.75 -7.29 14.21
CA LYS A 94 -0.82 -5.88 14.60
C LYS A 94 0.30 -5.49 15.54
N SER A 95 0.76 -4.25 15.39
CA SER A 95 1.70 -3.66 16.33
C SER A 95 1.09 -3.57 17.73
N GLN A 96 1.78 -4.14 18.72
CA GLN A 96 1.23 -4.27 20.08
C GLN A 96 1.09 -2.92 20.78
N ASN A 97 2.07 -2.03 20.59
CA ASN A 97 2.08 -0.72 21.23
C ASN A 97 3.06 0.24 20.53
N PRO A 98 2.81 0.59 19.26
CA PRO A 98 3.71 1.47 18.53
C PRO A 98 3.73 2.86 19.17
N TRP A 99 4.88 3.53 19.11
CA TRP A 99 4.92 4.97 19.27
C TRP A 99 4.20 5.62 18.08
N PHE A 100 3.31 6.56 18.37
CA PHE A 100 2.49 7.24 17.38
C PHE A 100 2.54 8.75 17.64
N TYR A 101 2.68 9.53 16.58
CA TYR A 101 2.55 10.98 16.57
C TYR A 101 1.29 11.37 15.79
N PRO A 102 0.17 11.62 16.49
CA PRO A 102 -1.03 12.16 15.86
C PRO A 102 -0.70 13.41 15.05
N LYS A 103 -1.40 13.59 13.93
CA LYS A 103 -1.27 14.69 12.95
C LYS A 103 0.00 14.70 12.10
N THR A 104 1.08 14.01 12.49
CA THR A 104 2.34 14.02 11.73
C THR A 104 2.68 12.69 11.09
N ASP A 105 2.33 11.57 11.73
CA ASP A 105 2.57 10.25 11.13
C ASP A 105 1.58 9.99 9.97
N ILE A 106 1.98 9.15 9.02
CA ILE A 106 1.09 8.49 8.07
C ILE A 106 0.86 7.08 8.62
N VAL A 107 -0.40 6.67 8.80
CA VAL A 107 -0.70 5.29 9.24
C VAL A 107 -0.72 4.39 8.03
N HIS A 108 0.02 3.28 8.05
CA HIS A 108 0.06 2.29 6.97
C HIS A 108 -0.54 0.95 7.43
N LEU A 109 -1.39 0.35 6.60
CA LEU A 109 -1.96 -0.99 6.79
C LEU A 109 -1.37 -1.94 5.74
N ASN A 110 -0.64 -2.96 6.21
CA ASN A 110 -0.09 -4.03 5.39
C ASN A 110 -1.14 -5.11 5.07
N TRP A 111 -2.05 -5.40 6.02
CA TRP A 111 -3.11 -6.40 5.88
C TRP A 111 -3.99 -6.22 4.63
N ASP A 112 -4.28 -7.35 3.98
CA ASP A 112 -5.34 -7.49 2.99
C ASP A 112 -6.17 -8.76 3.24
N TYR A 113 -7.28 -8.93 2.53
CA TYR A 113 -8.21 -10.04 2.74
C TYR A 113 -7.57 -11.43 2.55
N CYS A 114 -6.58 -11.57 1.65
CA CYS A 114 -5.86 -12.84 1.47
C CYS A 114 -5.04 -13.20 2.72
N TYR A 115 -4.60 -12.23 3.53
CA TYR A 115 -3.93 -12.50 4.82
C TYR A 115 -4.87 -13.18 5.83
N GLU A 116 -6.19 -12.98 5.74
CA GLU A 116 -7.14 -13.58 6.69
C GLU A 116 -7.12 -15.12 6.65
N ALA A 117 -6.95 -15.69 5.44
CA ALA A 117 -6.88 -17.14 5.24
C ALA A 117 -5.66 -17.75 5.96
N SER A 118 -4.56 -17.02 6.04
CA SER A 118 -3.32 -17.45 6.69
C SER A 118 -3.28 -17.12 8.18
N TRP A 119 -3.94 -16.04 8.62
CA TRP A 119 -3.70 -15.43 9.92
C TRP A 119 -4.97 -14.93 10.64
N SER A 120 -6.00 -15.79 10.73
CA SER A 120 -7.20 -15.69 11.61
C SER A 120 -7.29 -14.39 12.42
N SER A 121 -7.69 -13.29 11.76
CA SER A 121 -7.78 -11.99 12.41
C SER A 121 -9.00 -11.94 13.33
N ASN A 122 -8.94 -11.14 14.40
CA ASN A 122 -10.05 -11.08 15.35
C ASN A 122 -11.32 -10.50 14.71
N ARG A 123 -11.14 -9.46 13.89
CA ARG A 123 -12.15 -8.74 13.10
C ARG A 123 -11.42 -8.02 11.95
N ASN A 124 -12.16 -7.55 10.95
CA ASN A 124 -11.65 -6.68 9.90
C ASN A 124 -10.87 -5.48 10.52
N PRO A 125 -9.58 -5.27 10.19
CA PRO A 125 -8.75 -4.24 10.82
C PRO A 125 -9.01 -2.82 10.29
N VAL A 126 -9.66 -2.68 9.13
CA VAL A 126 -9.85 -1.40 8.44
C VAL A 126 -10.54 -0.35 9.34
N PRO A 127 -11.59 -0.65 10.13
CA PRO A 127 -12.19 0.33 11.03
C PRO A 127 -11.23 0.95 12.05
N TYR A 128 -10.36 0.15 12.69
CA TYR A 128 -9.40 0.70 13.66
C TYR A 128 -8.32 1.50 12.95
N PHE A 129 -7.80 0.97 11.84
CA PHE A 129 -6.87 1.69 10.98
C PHE A 129 -7.41 3.09 10.60
N LEU A 130 -8.65 3.19 10.14
CA LEU A 130 -9.26 4.48 9.76
C LEU A 130 -9.44 5.42 10.96
N MET A 131 -9.75 4.90 12.15
CA MET A 131 -9.79 5.72 13.36
C MET A 131 -8.42 6.36 13.66
N LEU A 132 -7.33 5.61 13.49
CA LEU A 132 -5.98 6.14 13.65
C LEU A 132 -5.64 7.14 12.55
N ALA A 133 -5.90 6.78 11.28
CA ALA A 133 -5.57 7.59 10.13
C ALA A 133 -6.27 8.96 10.12
N ARG A 134 -7.52 9.04 10.62
CA ARG A 134 -8.24 10.31 10.81
C ARG A 134 -7.58 11.23 11.85
N GLY A 135 -6.86 10.66 12.80
CA GLY A 135 -6.06 11.41 13.77
C GLY A 135 -4.62 11.69 13.31
N ALA A 136 -4.25 11.22 12.11
CA ALA A 136 -2.89 11.25 11.56
C ALA A 136 -2.76 12.29 10.44
N GLN A 137 -1.59 12.37 9.80
CA GLN A 137 -1.37 13.18 8.60
C GLN A 137 -2.04 12.56 7.37
N GLY A 138 -2.19 11.23 7.34
CA GLY A 138 -2.83 10.52 6.24
C GLY A 138 -2.89 9.02 6.44
N ALA A 139 -3.45 8.37 5.43
CA ALA A 139 -3.64 6.93 5.34
C ALA A 139 -2.79 6.33 4.22
N SER A 140 -2.24 5.15 4.46
CA SER A 140 -1.64 4.31 3.44
C SER A 140 -2.11 2.87 3.59
N ILE A 141 -2.33 2.20 2.47
CA ILE A 141 -2.80 0.81 2.40
C ILE A 141 -2.03 0.07 1.31
N MET A 142 -1.93 -1.24 1.42
CA MET A 142 -1.40 -2.09 0.35
C MET A 142 -2.39 -2.18 -0.82
N ALA A 143 -1.88 -2.25 -2.05
CA ALA A 143 -2.71 -2.36 -3.25
C ALA A 143 -3.73 -3.51 -3.22
N PRO A 144 -3.41 -4.73 -2.73
CA PRO A 144 -4.36 -5.85 -2.68
C PRO A 144 -5.65 -5.59 -1.88
N LEU A 145 -5.67 -4.62 -0.96
CA LEU A 145 -6.90 -4.22 -0.26
C LEU A 145 -7.94 -3.59 -1.21
N LEU A 146 -7.49 -3.06 -2.34
CA LEU A 146 -8.32 -2.49 -3.41
C LEU A 146 -8.30 -3.35 -4.66
N GLN A 147 -7.10 -3.50 -5.22
CA GLN A 147 -6.80 -4.13 -6.49
C GLN A 147 -5.30 -4.44 -6.49
N SER A 148 -4.91 -5.70 -6.60
CA SER A 148 -3.49 -6.05 -6.64
C SER A 148 -2.80 -5.48 -7.88
N PHE A 149 -1.54 -5.09 -7.71
CA PHE A 149 -0.72 -4.50 -8.77
C PHE A 149 -0.08 -5.53 -9.71
N GLU A 150 0.16 -6.75 -9.20
CA GLU A 150 0.99 -7.77 -9.88
C GLU A 150 0.24 -9.06 -10.21
N ARG A 151 -0.77 -9.41 -9.42
CA ARG A 151 -1.63 -10.56 -9.73
C ARG A 151 -2.57 -10.16 -10.86
N ILE A 152 -2.43 -10.84 -12.00
CA ILE A 152 -3.52 -10.99 -12.94
C ILE A 152 -4.60 -11.76 -12.17
N TYR A 153 -5.56 -11.06 -11.58
CA TYR A 153 -6.76 -11.74 -11.11
C TYR A 153 -7.48 -12.28 -12.33
N GLY A 154 -7.96 -13.52 -12.23
CA GLY A 154 -9.03 -13.97 -13.10
C GLY A 154 -10.22 -13.03 -12.90
N TYR A 155 -10.75 -12.51 -13.99
CA TYR A 155 -12.11 -12.00 -14.01
C TYR A 155 -13.01 -13.17 -14.39
N VAL A 156 -14.13 -13.35 -13.69
CA VAL A 156 -15.19 -14.25 -14.16
C VAL A 156 -16.33 -13.39 -14.64
N SER A 157 -16.64 -13.46 -15.94
CA SER A 157 -17.70 -12.67 -16.58
C SER A 157 -17.59 -11.15 -16.33
N GLY A 158 -16.36 -10.63 -16.17
CA GLY A 158 -16.12 -9.20 -15.94
C GLY A 158 -16.17 -8.70 -14.51
N HIS A 159 -16.39 -9.61 -13.56
CA HIS A 159 -16.39 -9.34 -12.13
C HIS A 159 -15.01 -9.66 -11.52
N PRO A 160 -14.44 -8.81 -10.65
CA PRO A 160 -13.22 -9.13 -9.92
C PRO A 160 -13.45 -10.29 -8.93
N ILE A 161 -12.80 -11.44 -9.13
CA ILE A 161 -12.89 -12.57 -8.21
C ILE A 161 -12.42 -12.14 -6.81
N GLY A 162 -13.27 -12.33 -5.80
CA GLY A 162 -12.90 -12.14 -4.39
C GLY A 162 -12.89 -10.68 -3.91
N LEU A 163 -13.72 -9.81 -4.50
CA LEU A 163 -13.86 -8.41 -4.08
C LEU A 163 -14.25 -8.30 -2.59
N ASP A 164 -13.38 -7.70 -1.76
CA ASP A 164 -13.64 -7.49 -0.34
C ASP A 164 -14.58 -6.29 -0.13
N HIS A 165 -15.88 -6.53 -0.28
CA HIS A 165 -16.91 -5.51 -0.12
C HIS A 165 -16.92 -4.87 1.27
N GLU A 166 -16.56 -5.64 2.31
CA GLU A 166 -16.57 -5.12 3.67
C GLU A 166 -15.48 -4.05 3.81
N SER A 167 -14.24 -4.38 3.45
CA SER A 167 -13.13 -3.43 3.50
C SER A 167 -13.38 -2.21 2.60
N LEU A 168 -13.83 -2.42 1.36
CA LEU A 168 -14.15 -1.33 0.44
C LEU A 168 -15.22 -0.38 1.00
N SER A 169 -16.21 -0.90 1.71
CA SER A 169 -17.25 -0.07 2.32
C SER A 169 -16.71 0.87 3.41
N TYR A 170 -15.65 0.47 4.12
CA TYR A 170 -15.00 1.32 5.10
C TYR A 170 -14.13 2.41 4.45
N LEU A 171 -13.55 2.14 3.27
CA LEU A 171 -12.69 3.10 2.56
C LEU A 171 -13.42 4.35 2.04
N ASP A 172 -14.75 4.35 2.04
CA ASP A 172 -15.57 5.57 1.91
C ASP A 172 -15.29 6.61 3.02
N GLY A 173 -14.63 6.19 4.10
CA GLY A 173 -14.44 6.98 5.31
C GLY A 173 -13.36 8.06 5.24
N MET A 174 -12.59 8.18 4.14
CA MET A 174 -11.59 9.22 3.91
C MET A 174 -11.54 9.65 2.44
N ASN A 175 -11.05 10.87 2.19
CA ASN A 175 -10.99 11.45 0.85
C ASN A 175 -9.77 11.00 0.03
N GLU A 176 -8.75 10.44 0.66
CA GLU A 176 -7.48 10.12 0.01
C GLU A 176 -6.71 9.03 0.75
N TYR A 177 -6.08 8.15 -0.04
CA TYR A 177 -5.20 7.09 0.42
C TYR A 177 -3.94 7.05 -0.43
N ARG A 178 -2.78 6.85 0.20
CA ARG A 178 -1.57 6.41 -0.50
C ARG A 178 -1.61 4.89 -0.65
N VAL A 179 -1.56 4.40 -1.87
CA VAL A 179 -1.67 2.97 -2.14
C VAL A 179 -0.28 2.43 -2.50
N THR A 180 0.24 1.55 -1.66
CA THR A 180 1.54 0.92 -1.87
C THR A 180 1.38 -0.19 -2.90
N LEU A 181 1.93 0.05 -4.09
CA LEU A 181 1.91 -0.92 -5.18
C LEU A 181 2.97 -2.00 -4.99
N LEU A 182 4.10 -1.61 -4.40
CA LEU A 182 5.33 -2.39 -4.29
C LEU A 182 6.05 -2.05 -2.99
N VAL A 183 6.72 -3.06 -2.42
CA VAL A 183 7.63 -2.89 -1.28
C VAL A 183 9.04 -3.28 -1.72
N VAL A 184 9.99 -2.36 -1.55
CA VAL A 184 11.41 -2.56 -1.88
C VAL A 184 12.23 -2.43 -0.61
N ASN A 185 12.93 -3.51 -0.24
CA ASN A 185 13.85 -3.51 0.89
C ASN A 185 15.25 -3.10 0.42
N ILE A 186 15.80 -2.07 1.03
CA ILE A 186 17.14 -1.54 0.77
C ILE A 186 18.06 -2.00 1.90
N HIS A 187 18.89 -3.00 1.62
CA HIS A 187 19.92 -3.42 2.57
C HIS A 187 21.10 -2.45 2.50
N ALA A 188 21.20 -1.56 3.49
CA ALA A 188 22.24 -0.55 3.53
C ALA A 188 22.67 -0.30 4.97
N THR A 189 23.96 0.00 5.16
CA THR A 189 24.45 0.45 6.46
C THR A 189 23.81 1.79 6.84
N GLU A 190 23.72 2.09 8.13
CA GLU A 190 23.23 3.38 8.60
C GLU A 190 24.01 4.56 8.00
N ALA A 191 25.32 4.40 7.80
CA ALA A 191 26.17 5.41 7.16
C ALA A 191 25.73 5.69 5.71
N GLN A 192 25.53 4.64 4.90
CA GLN A 192 25.06 4.77 3.52
C GLN A 192 23.67 5.42 3.45
N VAL A 193 22.75 5.04 4.35
CA VAL A 193 21.42 5.66 4.43
C VAL A 193 21.52 7.15 4.74
N MET A 194 22.31 7.52 5.75
CA MET A 194 22.49 8.92 6.14
C MET A 194 23.16 9.75 5.03
N GLU A 195 24.18 9.20 4.36
CA GLU A 195 24.86 9.85 3.24
C GLU A 195 23.97 10.00 2.01
N SER A 196 23.04 9.06 1.78
CA SER A 196 22.12 9.11 0.65
C SER A 196 21.11 10.25 0.72
N GLY A 197 20.77 10.71 1.93
CA GLY A 197 19.70 11.69 2.18
C GLY A 197 18.34 11.26 1.61
N LEU A 198 18.08 9.95 1.52
CA LEU A 198 16.84 9.39 0.98
C LEU A 198 15.83 9.01 2.06
N PHE A 199 16.31 8.84 3.29
CA PHE A 199 15.47 8.61 4.46
C PHE A 199 15.61 9.82 5.37
N GLU A 200 14.51 10.35 5.89
CA GLU A 200 14.52 11.56 6.73
C GLU A 200 15.40 11.40 7.97
N SER A 201 15.38 10.20 8.56
CA SER A 201 16.25 9.79 9.66
C SER A 201 16.22 8.28 9.82
N LEU A 202 17.14 7.72 10.61
CA LEU A 202 17.08 6.32 11.05
C LEU A 202 15.83 6.01 11.89
N ALA A 203 15.15 7.02 12.44
CA ALA A 203 13.86 6.86 13.13
C ALA A 203 12.67 6.83 12.15
N SER A 204 12.92 6.95 10.84
CA SER A 204 11.92 6.88 9.77
C SER A 204 12.42 5.94 8.67
N PRO A 205 12.57 4.64 8.99
CA PRO A 205 13.19 3.67 8.08
C PRO A 205 12.30 3.28 6.90
N ILE A 206 11.14 3.92 6.73
CA ILE A 206 10.17 3.63 5.69
C ILE A 206 9.81 4.94 5.00
N GLN A 207 9.80 4.91 3.68
CA GLN A 207 9.48 6.06 2.83
C GLN A 207 8.46 5.63 1.78
N LEU A 208 7.38 6.42 1.62
CA LEU A 208 6.41 6.25 0.55
C LEU A 208 6.75 7.25 -0.56
N VAL A 209 7.13 6.74 -1.72
CA VAL A 209 7.51 7.56 -2.88
C VAL A 209 6.42 7.46 -3.92
N ASP A 210 5.92 8.60 -4.40
CA ASP A 210 4.92 8.64 -5.48
C ASP A 210 5.48 7.99 -6.75
N THR A 211 4.67 7.19 -7.46
CA THR A 211 5.14 6.51 -8.67
C THR A 211 5.55 7.46 -9.78
N SER A 212 5.12 8.73 -9.72
CA SER A 212 5.53 9.78 -10.65
C SER A 212 6.84 10.48 -10.27
N ASP A 213 7.38 10.27 -9.06
CA ASP A 213 8.67 10.85 -8.62
C ASP A 213 9.85 10.00 -9.10
N ASP A 214 10.08 10.04 -10.41
CA ASP A 214 11.17 9.36 -11.08
C ASP A 214 12.54 9.67 -10.44
N ALA A 215 12.75 10.92 -10.03
CA ALA A 215 14.04 11.37 -9.52
C ALA A 215 14.38 10.68 -8.20
N THR A 216 13.41 10.58 -7.28
CA THR A 216 13.58 9.87 -6.01
C THR A 216 13.66 8.36 -6.23
N ILE A 217 12.81 7.79 -7.09
CA ILE A 217 12.83 6.35 -7.42
C ILE A 217 14.21 5.94 -7.98
N GLN A 218 14.79 6.73 -8.88
CA GLN A 218 16.12 6.46 -9.45
C GLN A 218 17.25 6.60 -8.43
N ARG A 219 17.13 7.49 -7.43
CA ARG A 219 18.10 7.56 -6.33
C ARG A 219 17.96 6.38 -5.37
N MET A 220 16.74 5.99 -5.01
CA MET A 220 16.46 4.79 -4.22
C MET A 220 17.02 3.54 -4.90
N TYR A 221 16.84 3.42 -6.22
CA TYR A 221 17.43 2.35 -7.01
C TYR A 221 18.95 2.30 -6.94
N LYS A 222 19.62 3.45 -7.07
CA LYS A 222 21.09 3.52 -6.99
C LYS A 222 21.59 3.05 -5.63
N LEU A 223 20.92 3.46 -4.55
CA LEU A 223 21.23 2.99 -3.20
C LEU A 223 21.00 1.48 -3.08
N TRP A 224 19.83 0.98 -3.49
CA TRP A 224 19.51 -0.44 -3.52
C TRP A 224 20.51 -1.26 -4.32
N ARG A 225 20.94 -0.78 -5.51
CA ARG A 225 21.88 -1.49 -6.37
C ARG A 225 23.29 -1.53 -5.79
N SER A 226 23.69 -0.50 -5.02
CA SER A 226 25.01 -0.46 -4.38
C SER A 226 25.21 -1.60 -3.37
N THR A 227 24.13 -2.11 -2.80
CA THR A 227 24.11 -3.27 -1.90
C THR A 227 24.66 -4.55 -2.53
N PHE A 228 24.43 -4.74 -3.84
CA PHE A 228 24.72 -5.99 -4.55
C PHE A 228 26.02 -5.93 -5.37
N GLN A 229 26.81 -4.85 -5.27
CA GLN A 229 28.04 -4.69 -6.05
C GLN A 229 29.21 -5.53 -5.52
N ASP A 230 29.17 -5.95 -4.24
CA ASP A 230 30.23 -6.74 -3.60
C ASP A 230 30.01 -8.26 -3.72
N ASP A 231 28.80 -8.71 -4.10
CA ASP A 231 28.53 -10.12 -4.35
C ASP A 231 28.75 -10.37 -5.85
N GLU A 232 29.89 -10.99 -6.20
CA GLU A 232 30.14 -11.50 -7.55
C GLU A 232 28.91 -12.29 -8.01
N TYR A 233 28.25 -11.76 -9.04
CA TYR A 233 27.06 -12.31 -9.69
C TYR A 233 27.37 -13.72 -10.20
N ASN A 234 27.27 -14.71 -9.33
CA ASN A 234 27.57 -16.09 -9.68
C ASN A 234 26.30 -16.67 -10.31
N HIS A 235 26.24 -16.60 -11.64
CA HIS A 235 25.15 -17.09 -12.48
C HIS A 235 24.78 -18.57 -12.25
N ASP A 236 25.61 -19.32 -11.51
CA ASP A 236 25.48 -20.76 -11.28
C ASP A 236 24.79 -21.12 -9.95
N ASP A 237 24.29 -20.16 -9.18
CA ASP A 237 23.61 -20.46 -7.92
C ASP A 237 22.14 -20.86 -8.12
N ILE A 238 21.91 -22.18 -8.09
CA ILE A 238 20.63 -22.85 -8.33
C ILE A 238 19.63 -22.64 -7.17
N SER A 239 20.00 -21.98 -6.07
CA SER A 239 19.00 -21.60 -5.05
C SER A 239 18.11 -20.46 -5.58
N GLY A 240 16.96 -20.82 -6.14
CA GLY A 240 16.04 -19.94 -6.86
C GLY A 240 15.51 -18.72 -6.10
N ASP A 241 15.65 -18.65 -4.77
CA ASP A 241 15.09 -17.55 -3.96
C ASP A 241 15.99 -16.31 -3.93
N ARG A 242 17.33 -16.45 -4.00
CA ARG A 242 18.29 -15.32 -3.97
C ARG A 242 18.14 -14.36 -5.15
N HIS A 243 17.55 -14.84 -6.24
CA HIS A 243 17.39 -14.12 -7.49
C HIS A 243 15.97 -13.59 -7.72
N ALA A 244 14.99 -13.90 -6.86
CA ALA A 244 13.61 -13.49 -7.08
C ALA A 244 13.43 -11.97 -6.91
N GLU A 245 13.85 -11.37 -5.79
CA GLU A 245 13.75 -9.92 -5.58
C GLU A 245 14.59 -9.14 -6.61
N LEU A 246 15.82 -9.61 -6.91
CA LEU A 246 16.68 -9.05 -7.95
C LEU A 246 16.03 -9.14 -9.34
N LYS A 247 15.53 -10.30 -9.76
CA LYS A 247 14.84 -10.48 -11.04
C LYS A 247 13.57 -9.64 -11.11
N TYR A 248 12.79 -9.59 -10.05
CA TYR A 248 11.52 -8.90 -10.02
C TYR A 248 11.70 -7.39 -10.05
N VAL A 249 12.61 -6.86 -9.23
CA VAL A 249 12.92 -5.42 -9.14
C VAL A 249 13.78 -4.95 -10.31
N SER A 250 14.73 -5.77 -10.81
CA SER A 250 15.68 -5.38 -11.87
C SER A 250 15.33 -5.80 -13.31
N ASP A 251 14.61 -6.91 -13.56
CA ASP A 251 14.23 -7.34 -14.92
C ASP A 251 12.99 -6.59 -15.47
N GLY A 252 12.62 -5.46 -14.86
CA GLY A 252 11.78 -4.45 -15.50
C GLY A 252 10.56 -3.97 -14.74
N MET A 253 10.23 -4.52 -13.56
CA MET A 253 8.98 -4.10 -12.89
C MET A 253 9.00 -2.67 -12.35
N VAL A 254 10.15 -2.14 -11.91
CA VAL A 254 10.21 -0.79 -11.30
C VAL A 254 11.04 0.18 -12.14
N PHE A 255 12.07 -0.32 -12.82
CA PHE A 255 13.08 0.53 -13.46
C PHE A 255 13.05 0.49 -15.00
N SER A 256 12.16 -0.31 -15.61
CA SER A 256 11.77 -0.13 -17.01
C SER A 256 10.60 0.85 -17.08
N LYS A 257 10.91 2.15 -17.16
CA LYS A 257 9.92 3.23 -17.03
C LYS A 257 8.68 3.06 -17.91
N GLY A 258 8.87 2.72 -19.19
CA GLY A 258 7.76 2.59 -20.14
C GLY A 258 6.75 1.50 -19.76
N ASP A 259 7.25 0.38 -19.23
CA ASP A 259 6.42 -0.74 -18.78
C ASP A 259 5.76 -0.42 -17.43
N PHE A 260 6.54 0.08 -16.46
CA PHE A 260 6.02 0.43 -15.14
C PHE A 260 4.91 1.48 -15.21
N ASP A 261 5.10 2.58 -15.94
CA ASP A 261 4.08 3.62 -16.10
C ASP A 261 2.80 3.06 -16.76
N ALA A 262 2.94 2.15 -17.72
CA ALA A 262 1.80 1.51 -18.37
C ALA A 262 1.02 0.61 -17.40
N ARG A 263 1.73 -0.12 -16.55
CA ARG A 263 1.14 -0.96 -15.50
C ARG A 263 0.44 -0.12 -14.43
N VAL A 264 1.04 0.98 -13.99
CA VAL A 264 0.42 1.91 -13.04
C VAL A 264 -0.88 2.47 -13.62
N ARG A 265 -0.88 2.93 -14.88
CA ARG A 265 -2.11 3.40 -15.55
C ARG A 265 -3.19 2.31 -15.62
N ARG A 266 -2.81 1.11 -16.05
CA ARG A 266 -3.73 -0.04 -16.10
C ARG A 266 -4.30 -0.34 -14.72
N TRP A 267 -3.47 -0.33 -13.68
CA TRP A 267 -3.91 -0.54 -12.31
C TRP A 267 -4.91 0.52 -11.85
N GLN A 268 -4.67 1.79 -12.15
CA GLN A 268 -5.63 2.87 -11.86
C GLN A 268 -6.98 2.65 -12.54
N GLU A 269 -6.96 2.25 -13.82
CA GLU A 269 -8.19 1.91 -14.55
C GLU A 269 -8.94 0.73 -13.90
N GLN A 270 -8.22 -0.28 -13.40
CA GLN A 270 -8.83 -1.39 -12.67
C GLN A 270 -9.40 -0.95 -11.31
N VAL A 271 -8.72 -0.06 -10.58
CA VAL A 271 -9.25 0.49 -9.32
C VAL A 271 -10.58 1.22 -9.55
N GLU A 272 -10.68 2.05 -10.59
CA GLU A 272 -11.93 2.71 -10.96
C GLU A 272 -13.04 1.69 -11.26
N ARG A 273 -12.72 0.62 -11.99
CA ARG A 273 -13.66 -0.45 -12.32
C ARG A 273 -14.11 -1.22 -11.08
N THR A 274 -13.19 -1.61 -10.21
CA THR A 274 -13.44 -2.26 -8.91
C THR A 274 -14.34 -1.38 -8.05
N TRP A 275 -14.10 -0.07 -8.03
CA TRP A 275 -14.91 0.87 -7.27
C TRP A 275 -16.33 1.01 -7.81
N LEU A 276 -16.49 1.09 -9.14
CA LEU A 276 -17.80 1.11 -9.80
C LEU A 276 -18.58 -0.19 -9.51
N TRP A 277 -17.93 -1.34 -9.60
CA TRP A 277 -18.53 -2.63 -9.21
C TRP A 277 -18.98 -2.65 -7.75
N HIS A 278 -18.12 -2.19 -6.83
CA HIS A 278 -18.46 -2.09 -5.41
C HIS A 278 -19.73 -1.27 -5.18
N LYS A 279 -19.86 -0.10 -5.84
CA LYS A 279 -21.04 0.76 -5.72
C LYS A 279 -22.27 0.16 -6.40
N TRP A 280 -22.12 -0.40 -7.59
CA TRP A 280 -23.22 -1.07 -8.29
C TRP A 280 -23.82 -2.18 -7.44
N GLU A 281 -22.99 -3.05 -6.88
CA GLU A 281 -23.47 -4.11 -6.00
C GLU A 281 -24.08 -3.60 -4.70
N LYS A 282 -23.56 -2.49 -4.16
CA LYS A 282 -24.18 -1.84 -3.02
C LYS A 282 -25.60 -1.39 -3.36
N ASN A 283 -25.81 -0.78 -4.54
CA ASN A 283 -27.15 -0.41 -5.01
C ASN A 283 -28.08 -1.64 -5.15
N ILE A 284 -27.57 -2.79 -5.63
CA ILE A 284 -28.34 -4.05 -5.66
C ILE A 284 -28.72 -4.50 -4.24
N ARG A 285 -27.74 -4.61 -3.33
CA ARG A 285 -27.96 -5.10 -1.96
C ARG A 285 -28.91 -4.22 -1.16
N GLU A 286 -28.83 -2.91 -1.35
CA GLU A 286 -29.69 -1.92 -0.70
C GLU A 286 -31.03 -1.73 -1.42
N ASN A 287 -31.24 -2.43 -2.54
CA ASN A 287 -32.44 -2.34 -3.38
C ASN A 287 -32.75 -0.89 -3.81
N THR A 288 -31.72 -0.16 -4.26
CA THR A 288 -31.78 1.25 -4.70
C THR A 288 -31.48 1.40 -6.19
N MET A 289 -31.61 0.33 -6.97
CA MET A 289 -31.36 0.34 -8.42
C MET A 289 -32.32 1.26 -9.19
N ASP A 290 -33.52 1.51 -8.65
CA ASP A 290 -34.54 2.42 -9.18
C ASP A 290 -34.13 3.89 -9.12
N THR A 291 -33.13 4.23 -8.29
CA THR A 291 -32.56 5.58 -8.21
C THR A 291 -31.62 5.91 -9.37
N ILE A 292 -31.20 4.90 -10.14
CA ILE A 292 -30.30 5.04 -11.28
C ILE A 292 -31.14 5.24 -12.53
N GLU A 293 -31.00 6.39 -13.19
CA GLU A 293 -31.65 6.64 -14.47
C GLU A 293 -31.04 5.75 -15.56
N SER A 294 -31.88 5.03 -16.33
CA SER A 294 -31.45 4.13 -17.42
C SER A 294 -30.35 3.12 -17.00
N PRO A 295 -30.56 2.27 -15.97
CA PRO A 295 -29.53 1.37 -15.43
C PRO A 295 -28.96 0.40 -16.48
N GLU A 296 -29.72 0.09 -17.52
CA GLU A 296 -29.27 -0.73 -18.66
C GLU A 296 -28.16 -0.05 -19.51
N LYS A 297 -28.05 1.29 -19.47
CA LYS A 297 -27.05 2.07 -20.21
C LYS A 297 -25.76 2.34 -19.43
N VAL A 298 -25.72 1.91 -18.17
CA VAL A 298 -24.50 1.94 -17.34
C VAL A 298 -23.43 1.01 -17.90
N TRP A 299 -23.83 0.03 -18.70
CA TRP A 299 -22.95 -0.97 -19.30
C TRP A 299 -22.64 -0.65 -20.76
N ILE A 300 -21.36 -0.76 -21.14
CA ILE A 300 -20.90 -0.83 -22.52
C ILE A 300 -20.91 -2.31 -22.91
N LYS A 301 -21.72 -2.65 -23.91
CA LYS A 301 -21.65 -3.97 -24.56
C LYS A 301 -20.33 -4.10 -25.34
N PRO A 302 -19.74 -5.29 -25.49
CA PRO A 302 -18.51 -5.45 -26.23
C PRO A 302 -18.69 -4.96 -27.67
N ASN A 303 -17.83 -4.06 -28.12
CA ASN A 303 -17.63 -3.83 -29.55
C ASN A 303 -16.82 -5.02 -30.08
N PHE A 304 -17.49 -6.10 -30.49
CA PHE A 304 -16.85 -7.08 -31.37
C PHE A 304 -16.64 -6.43 -32.75
N LEU A 305 -15.54 -5.69 -32.91
CA LEU A 305 -14.96 -5.42 -34.23
C LEU A 305 -14.25 -6.70 -34.70
N GLY A 306 -15.04 -7.72 -35.00
CA GLY A 306 -14.54 -9.06 -35.35
C GLY A 306 -15.65 -10.12 -35.35
N SER A 307 -16.62 -9.96 -36.26
CA SER A 307 -17.48 -11.03 -36.79
C SER A 307 -18.21 -11.95 -35.80
N TRP A 308 -19.36 -11.51 -35.30
CA TRP A 308 -20.49 -12.39 -34.95
C TRP A 308 -21.72 -12.18 -35.86
N ASP A 309 -21.58 -11.38 -36.93
CA ASP A 309 -22.62 -11.10 -37.95
C ASP A 309 -23.01 -12.33 -38.82
N THR A 310 -22.68 -13.55 -38.40
CA THR A 310 -23.16 -14.78 -39.03
C THR A 310 -23.86 -15.74 -38.07
N MET A 311 -24.33 -15.29 -36.90
CA MET A 311 -25.26 -16.09 -36.09
C MET A 311 -26.63 -15.43 -35.99
N ASP A 312 -27.25 -15.19 -37.15
CA ASP A 312 -28.71 -15.14 -37.33
C ASP A 312 -29.34 -16.53 -37.12
N THR A 313 -29.09 -17.15 -35.97
CA THR A 313 -29.82 -18.34 -35.55
C THR A 313 -30.46 -18.06 -34.20
N GLU A 314 -31.79 -18.00 -34.23
CA GLU A 314 -32.69 -17.86 -33.08
C GLU A 314 -32.34 -18.82 -31.92
N PRO A 315 -32.59 -18.40 -30.67
CA PRO A 315 -31.74 -18.67 -29.51
C PRO A 315 -32.52 -19.40 -28.41
N GLU A 316 -33.17 -20.52 -28.73
CA GLU A 316 -34.18 -21.05 -27.81
C GLU A 316 -33.73 -22.10 -26.80
N ASP A 317 -32.57 -22.79 -26.89
CA ASP A 317 -32.17 -23.69 -25.79
C ASP A 317 -30.63 -23.93 -25.69
N SER A 318 -29.95 -22.95 -25.07
CA SER A 318 -28.66 -23.00 -24.35
C SER A 318 -27.41 -23.65 -25.02
N PRO A 319 -26.31 -22.89 -25.23
CA PRO A 319 -25.07 -23.42 -25.81
C PRO A 319 -24.13 -24.10 -24.79
N TYR A 320 -24.53 -24.40 -23.56
CA TYR A 320 -23.68 -25.19 -22.65
C TYR A 320 -23.70 -26.70 -22.92
N TYR A 321 -24.11 -27.13 -24.11
CA TYR A 321 -24.00 -28.54 -24.51
C TYR A 321 -22.72 -28.78 -25.33
N GLY A 322 -21.64 -29.11 -24.61
CA GLY A 322 -20.63 -30.04 -25.11
C GLY A 322 -19.37 -29.46 -25.77
N ILE A 323 -18.70 -28.48 -25.17
CA ILE A 323 -17.33 -28.11 -25.58
C ILE A 323 -16.37 -28.17 -24.37
N GLU A 324 -15.64 -29.27 -24.27
CA GLU A 324 -14.38 -29.39 -23.52
C GLU A 324 -13.32 -28.49 -24.17
N VAL A 325 -13.17 -27.25 -23.72
CA VAL A 325 -11.94 -26.47 -23.95
C VAL A 325 -11.64 -25.65 -22.69
N MET A 326 -10.77 -26.20 -21.85
CA MET A 326 -9.73 -25.43 -21.18
C MET A 326 -8.43 -25.91 -21.82
N PRO A 327 -7.70 -25.05 -22.54
CA PRO A 327 -6.44 -24.60 -21.98
C PRO A 327 -6.17 -23.12 -22.24
N ASP A 328 -5.33 -22.56 -21.38
CA ASP A 328 -4.79 -21.20 -21.39
C ASP A 328 -5.73 -20.09 -20.90
N TYR A 329 -5.65 -19.97 -19.57
CA TYR A 329 -6.14 -18.93 -18.68
C TYR A 329 -5.51 -17.57 -19.03
N ASP A 330 -5.87 -17.00 -20.17
CA ASP A 330 -5.62 -15.59 -20.48
C ASP A 330 -6.87 -14.78 -20.14
N GLY A 331 -6.69 -13.76 -19.30
CA GLY A 331 -7.74 -13.00 -18.63
C GLY A 331 -8.95 -12.67 -19.50
N GLY A 332 -10.05 -13.40 -19.27
CA GLY A 332 -11.36 -13.09 -19.83
C GLY A 332 -11.71 -11.65 -19.51
N MET A 333 -11.58 -10.76 -20.50
CA MET A 333 -12.11 -9.41 -20.44
C MET A 333 -13.59 -9.48 -20.07
N PRO A 334 -14.11 -8.49 -19.30
CA PRO A 334 -15.54 -8.41 -19.04
C PRO A 334 -16.35 -8.50 -20.33
N GLU A 335 -17.39 -9.34 -20.33
CA GLU A 335 -18.45 -9.32 -21.34
C GLU A 335 -19.20 -7.96 -21.34
N TYR A 336 -18.96 -7.08 -20.34
CA TYR A 336 -19.51 -5.73 -20.22
C TYR A 336 -18.54 -4.83 -19.43
N ASP A 337 -18.20 -3.63 -19.91
CA ASP A 337 -17.46 -2.62 -19.13
C ASP A 337 -18.39 -1.49 -18.68
N PHE A 338 -17.98 -0.67 -17.71
CA PHE A 338 -18.78 0.48 -17.29
C PHE A 338 -18.70 1.62 -18.31
N ASN A 339 -19.86 2.16 -18.68
CA ASN A 339 -19.97 3.41 -19.40
C ASN A 339 -19.59 4.56 -18.49
N LYS A 340 -18.30 4.93 -18.48
CA LYS A 340 -17.79 6.07 -17.69
C LYS A 340 -18.40 7.42 -18.06
N SER A 341 -19.11 7.52 -19.19
CA SER A 341 -19.86 8.73 -19.57
C SER A 341 -21.29 8.74 -19.01
N HIS A 342 -21.76 7.66 -18.41
CA HIS A 342 -23.07 7.60 -17.77
C HIS A 342 -23.10 8.48 -16.51
N PRO A 343 -24.14 9.29 -16.26
CA PRO A 343 -24.19 10.20 -15.11
C PRO A 343 -23.95 9.52 -13.76
N TRP A 344 -24.49 8.32 -13.56
CA TRP A 344 -24.24 7.53 -12.35
C TRP A 344 -22.76 7.15 -12.20
N ALA A 345 -22.10 6.69 -13.27
CA ALA A 345 -20.69 6.29 -13.21
C ALA A 345 -19.79 7.50 -12.94
N GLN A 346 -20.07 8.64 -13.58
CA GLN A 346 -19.36 9.91 -13.31
C GLN A 346 -19.54 10.33 -11.85
N ALA A 347 -20.77 10.33 -11.33
CA ALA A 347 -21.03 10.67 -9.94
C ALA A 347 -20.31 9.73 -8.95
N VAL A 348 -20.24 8.43 -9.25
CA VAL A 348 -19.49 7.47 -8.43
C VAL A 348 -17.99 7.77 -8.43
N LEU A 349 -17.41 8.03 -9.61
CA LEU A 349 -15.98 8.32 -9.75
C LEU A 349 -15.60 9.69 -9.17
N ASP A 350 -16.45 10.70 -9.31
CA ASP A 350 -16.24 12.05 -8.75
C ASP A 350 -16.22 12.03 -7.20
N ASN A 351 -16.97 11.10 -6.60
CA ASN A 351 -17.00 10.90 -5.14
C ASN A 351 -16.04 9.78 -4.66
N MET A 352 -15.28 9.16 -5.57
CA MET A 352 -14.33 8.13 -5.20
C MET A 352 -13.16 8.75 -4.40
N PRO A 353 -12.71 8.11 -3.30
CA PRO A 353 -11.47 8.50 -2.63
C PRO A 353 -10.31 8.54 -3.62
N ARG A 354 -9.42 9.52 -3.46
CA ARG A 354 -8.23 9.61 -4.31
C ARG A 354 -7.22 8.54 -3.90
N PHE A 355 -7.02 7.55 -4.74
CA PHE A 355 -6.04 6.49 -4.56
C PHE A 355 -4.72 6.85 -5.26
N ARG A 356 -3.73 7.33 -4.48
CA ARG A 356 -2.42 7.76 -5.01
C ARG A 356 -1.44 6.61 -5.03
N PRO A 357 -0.99 6.12 -6.20
CA PRO A 357 -0.02 5.03 -6.26
C PRO A 357 1.34 5.44 -5.70
N THR A 358 1.94 4.57 -4.90
CA THR A 358 3.25 4.77 -4.25
C THR A 358 4.07 3.49 -4.24
N ILE A 359 5.38 3.63 -4.14
CA ILE A 359 6.33 2.55 -3.82
C ILE A 359 6.79 2.75 -2.38
N MET A 360 6.74 1.71 -1.58
CA MET A 360 7.30 1.70 -0.24
C MET A 360 8.76 1.27 -0.30
N PHE A 361 9.67 2.15 0.10
CA PHE A 361 11.07 1.81 0.33
C PHE A 361 11.31 1.62 1.82
N ARG A 362 11.98 0.52 2.17
CA ARG A 362 12.31 0.15 3.55
C ARG A 362 13.80 0.04 3.72
N HIS A 363 14.35 0.68 4.75
CA HIS A 363 15.73 0.47 5.15
C HIS A 363 15.83 -0.82 5.97
N CYS A 364 16.74 -1.71 5.57
CA CYS A 364 17.16 -2.85 6.35
C CYS A 364 18.67 -2.71 6.66
N PRO A 365 19.08 -2.65 7.95
CA PRO A 365 20.50 -2.57 8.32
C PRO A 365 21.22 -3.92 8.25
N TYR A 366 20.49 -5.01 7.99
CA TYR A 366 21.02 -6.37 7.95
C TYR A 366 21.31 -6.79 6.51
N SER A 367 22.33 -7.63 6.33
CA SER A 367 22.60 -8.30 5.04
C SER A 367 21.72 -9.55 4.88
N CYS A 368 20.39 -9.39 4.91
CA CYS A 368 19.45 -10.52 4.82
C CYS A 368 19.63 -11.35 3.53
N TYR A 369 20.07 -10.70 2.45
CA TYR A 369 20.41 -11.33 1.18
C TYR A 369 21.59 -12.33 1.23
N ARG A 370 22.37 -12.36 2.32
CA ARG A 370 23.51 -13.29 2.51
C ARG A 370 23.16 -14.57 3.28
N LYS A 371 21.90 -14.72 3.71
CA LYS A 371 21.41 -15.94 4.36
C LYS A 371 21.06 -16.98 3.31
#